data_AF-A0A965GSY5-F1
#
_entry.id   AF-A0A965GSY5-F1
#
_cell.length_a   1.000
_cell.length_b   1.000
_cell.length_c   1.000
_cell.angle_alpha   90.00
_cell.angle_beta   90.00
_cell.angle_gamma   90.00
#
_symmetry.space_group_name_H-M   'P 1'
#
loop_
_entity.id
_entity.type
_entity.pdbx_description
1 polymer ?
#
loop_
_entity_poly.entity_id
_entity_poly.type
_entity_poly.pdbx_seq_one_letter_code
_entity_poly.pdbx_strand_id
1 'polypeptide(L)' 'MNGVDVPATNGQITVPATRAAIPGAYLAAWNYMLRLSAGSYIQFLWQVESVGVSLQTLPAGSTPVTPVSPSIIATVFLVR' A
#
# COMPACT_ATOMS: atom_id res chain seq x y z
N MET A 1 3.77 -12.28 8.56
CA MET A 1 4.92 -13.10 8.11
C MET A 1 4.63 -14.54 8.39
N ASN A 2 4.73 -15.42 7.39
CA ASN A 2 4.45 -16.86 7.57
C ASN A 2 3.10 -17.14 8.25
N GLY A 3 2.06 -16.35 7.95
CA GLY A 3 0.72 -16.48 8.54
C GLY A 3 0.54 -15.86 9.92
N VAL A 4 1.56 -15.23 10.51
CA VAL A 4 1.50 -14.58 11.82
C VAL A 4 1.73 -13.07 11.71
N ASP A 5 0.97 -12.28 12.46
CA ASP A 5 1.11 -10.82 12.49
C ASP A 5 2.46 -10.40 13.08
N VAL A 6 3.10 -9.40 12.47
CA VAL A 6 4.37 -8.85 12.95
C VAL A 6 4.07 -7.66 13.88
N PRO A 7 4.65 -7.61 15.10
CA PRO A 7 4.44 -6.47 15.99
C PRO A 7 4.88 -5.14 15.36
N ALA A 8 4.16 -4.06 15.69
CA ALA A 8 4.44 -2.69 15.23
C ALA A 8 4.43 -2.47 13.70
N THR A 9 3.74 -3.33 12.94
CA THR A 9 3.55 -3.16 11.48
C THR A 9 2.14 -2.74 11.08
N ASN A 10 1.32 -2.26 12.01
CA ASN A 10 0.00 -1.73 11.71
C ASN A 10 0.08 -0.22 11.44
N GLY A 11 -0.26 0.20 10.22
CA GLY A 11 -0.36 1.61 9.84
C GLY A 11 -1.81 2.00 9.57
N GLN A 12 -2.26 3.12 10.13
CA GLN A 12 -3.60 3.66 9.91
C GLN A 12 -3.52 4.99 9.17
N ILE A 13 -4.43 5.16 8.21
CA ILE A 13 -4.58 6.38 7.42
C ILE A 13 -6.08 6.69 7.27
N THR A 14 -6.40 7.96 7.06
CA THR A 14 -7.76 8.39 6.71
C THR A 14 -7.79 8.82 5.25
N VAL A 15 -8.74 8.29 4.48
CA VAL A 15 -8.98 8.76 3.12
C VAL A 15 -9.79 10.07 3.20
N PRO A 16 -9.35 11.16 2.55
CA PRO A 16 -10.09 12.42 2.56
C PRO A 16 -11.51 12.25 2.02
N ALA A 17 -12.43 13.10 2.49
CA ALA A 17 -13.79 13.14 1.94
C ALA A 17 -13.78 13.50 0.44
N THR A 18 -14.81 13.03 -0.27
CA THR A 18 -15.03 13.38 -1.68
C THR A 18 -15.21 14.89 -1.84
N ARG A 19 -14.56 15.49 -2.84
CA ARG A 19 -14.73 16.91 -3.18
C ARG A 19 -15.13 17.04 -4.65
N ALA A 20 -16.23 17.75 -4.92
CA ALA A 20 -16.73 17.98 -6.28
C ALA A 20 -16.88 16.68 -7.10
N ALA A 21 -17.47 15.65 -6.48
CA ALA A 21 -17.65 14.31 -7.05
C ALA A 21 -16.36 13.53 -7.37
N ILE A 22 -15.19 14.03 -6.97
CA ILE A 22 -13.92 13.32 -7.07
C ILE A 22 -13.64 12.63 -5.73
N PRO A 23 -13.58 11.28 -5.70
CA PRO A 23 -13.22 10.54 -4.50
C PRO A 23 -11.86 11.00 -3.96
N GLY A 24 -11.74 11.09 -2.63
CA GLY A 24 -10.45 11.34 -2.02
C GLY A 24 -9.49 10.18 -2.32
N ALA A 25 -8.22 10.51 -2.53
CA ALA A 25 -7.16 9.55 -2.74
C ALA A 25 -6.04 9.79 -1.72
N TYR A 26 -5.37 8.72 -1.32
CA TYR A 26 -4.22 8.77 -0.46
C TYR A 26 -3.19 7.76 -0.96
N LEU A 27 -1.94 8.20 -1.12
CA LEU A 27 -0.82 7.31 -1.44
C LEU A 27 0.00 7.13 -0.16
N ALA A 28 -0.20 6.00 0.50
CA ALA A 28 0.60 5.66 1.66
C ALA A 28 1.95 5.07 1.23
N ALA A 29 3.01 5.51 1.92
CA ALA A 29 4.33 4.91 1.82
C ALA A 29 4.72 4.37 3.20
N TRP A 30 4.68 3.05 3.35
CA TRP A 30 5.12 2.37 4.57
C TRP A 30 6.43 1.63 4.31
N ASN A 31 7.43 1.90 5.14
CA ASN A 31 8.72 1.22 5.08
C ASN A 31 8.88 0.34 6.31
N TYR A 32 8.90 -0.98 6.11
CA TYR A 32 9.13 -1.96 7.16
C TYR A 32 10.45 -2.67 6.92
N MET A 33 11.35 -2.65 7.89
CA MET A 33 12.59 -3.42 7.86
C MET A 33 12.38 -4.73 8.63
N LEU A 34 12.19 -5.82 7.89
CA LEU A 34 11.94 -7.16 8.43
C LEU A 34 13.10 -8.08 8.08
N ARG A 35 13.53 -8.92 9.03
CA ARG A 35 14.50 -9.99 8.77
C ARG A 35 13.76 -11.24 8.30
N LEU A 36 14.12 -11.73 7.12
CA LEU A 36 13.52 -12.92 6.51
C LEU A 36 14.54 -14.06 6.47
N SER A 37 14.11 -15.26 6.83
CA SER A 37 14.86 -16.49 6.56
C SER A 37 14.51 -17.04 5.16
N ALA A 38 15.37 -17.89 4.62
CA ALA A 38 15.09 -18.59 3.37
C ALA A 38 13.76 -19.36 3.46
N GLY A 39 12.91 -19.23 2.45
CA GLY A 39 11.57 -19.83 2.41
C GLY A 39 10.48 -19.05 3.15
N SER A 40 10.79 -17.94 3.82
CA SER A 40 9.78 -17.06 4.41
C SER A 40 9.03 -16.26 3.36
N TYR A 41 7.78 -15.91 3.66
CA TYR A 41 6.96 -15.02 2.84
C TYR A 41 6.37 -13.87 3.67
N ILE A 42 6.19 -12.73 3.00
CA ILE A 42 5.52 -11.55 3.54
C ILE A 42 4.08 -11.56 3.04
N GLN A 43 3.15 -11.18 3.92
CA GLN A 43 1.77 -10.86 3.58
C GLN A 43 1.53 -9.41 3.93
N PHE A 44 0.92 -8.68 3.00
CA PHE A 44 0.36 -7.37 3.26
C PHE A 44 -1.15 -7.53 3.39
N LEU A 45 -1.71 -7.07 4.51
CA LEU A 45 -3.15 -7.08 4.74
C LEU A 45 -3.63 -5.64 4.80
N TRP A 46 -4.83 -5.40 4.25
CA TRP A 46 -5.54 -4.15 4.42
C TRP A 46 -6.92 -4.42 5.03
N GLN A 47 -7.41 -3.47 5.81
CA GLN A 47 -8.77 -3.46 6.30
C GLN A 47 -9.39 -2.11 6.00
N VAL A 48 -10.65 -2.14 5.58
CA VAL A 48 -11.45 -0.95 5.31
C VAL A 48 -12.83 -1.16 5.94
N GLU A 49 -13.46 -0.08 6.39
CA GLU A 49 -14.79 -0.12 6.99
C GLU A 49 -15.90 0.15 5.96
N SER A 50 -15.53 0.54 4.75
CA SER A 50 -16.45 0.85 3.65
C SER A 50 -16.06 0.11 2.39
N VAL A 51 -17.06 -0.45 1.71
CA VAL A 51 -16.92 -1.11 0.40
C VAL A 51 -16.56 -0.15 -0.73
N GLY A 52 -16.67 1.16 -0.50
CA GLY A 52 -16.25 2.19 -1.46
C GLY A 52 -14.74 2.42 -1.49
N VAL A 53 -13.98 1.83 -0.56
CA VAL A 53 -12.52 1.96 -0.53
C VAL A 53 -11.89 0.83 -1.33
N SER A 54 -10.98 1.19 -2.22
CA SER A 54 -10.24 0.22 -3.03
C SER A 54 -8.76 0.61 -3.13
N LEU A 55 -7.91 -0.41 -3.28
CA LEU A 55 -6.52 -0.23 -3.68
C LEU A 55 -6.45 -0.22 -5.21
N GLN A 56 -6.07 0.91 -5.79
CA GLN A 56 -6.08 1.11 -7.23
C GLN A 56 -4.67 1.39 -7.76
N THR A 57 -4.35 0.78 -8.89
CA THR A 57 -3.22 1.20 -9.72
C THR A 57 -3.76 2.14 -10.79
N LEU A 58 -3.32 3.39 -10.80
CA LEU A 58 -3.74 4.37 -11.80
C LEU A 58 -2.79 4.29 -13.00
N PRO A 59 -3.33 4.27 -14.24
CA PRO A 59 -2.51 4.22 -15.44
C PRO A 59 -1.69 5.51 -15.61
N ALA A 60 -0.63 5.41 -16.42
CA ALA A 60 0.13 6.57 -16.85
C ALA A 60 -0.76 7.58 -17.60
N GLY A 61 -0.57 8.87 -17.34
CA GLY A 61 -1.24 9.95 -18.06
C GLY A 61 -0.61 10.21 -19.43
N SER A 62 -1.40 10.76 -20.34
CA SER A 62 -0.95 11.18 -21.68
C SER A 62 -0.77 12.70 -21.80
N THR A 63 -1.63 13.50 -21.15
CA THR A 63 -1.59 14.97 -21.20
C THR A 63 -2.05 15.58 -19.86
N PRO A 64 -1.16 15.83 -18.88
CA PRO A 64 0.29 15.68 -18.94
C PRO A 64 0.75 14.21 -18.95
N VAL A 65 1.96 13.98 -19.46
CA VAL A 65 2.62 12.67 -19.35
C VAL A 65 2.99 12.45 -17.88
N THR A 66 2.42 11.42 -17.26
CA THR A 66 2.72 11.03 -15.88
C THR A 66 2.98 9.52 -15.80
N PRO A 67 3.85 9.06 -14.90
CA PRO A 67 4.05 7.62 -14.70
C PRO A 67 2.84 6.95 -14.04
N VAL A 68 2.78 5.62 -14.13
CA VAL A 68 1.82 4.79 -13.39
C VAL A 68 1.93 5.07 -11.89
N SER A 69 0.78 5.16 -11.21
CA SER A 69 0.73 5.23 -9.74
C SER A 69 0.30 3.87 -9.20
N PRO A 70 1.22 3.08 -8.59
CA PRO A 70 0.88 1.76 -8.07
C PRO A 70 0.04 1.85 -6.79
N SER A 71 -0.76 0.82 -6.52
CA SER A 71 -1.53 0.72 -5.27
C SER A 71 -0.69 0.43 -4.02
N ILE A 72 0.40 -0.33 -4.19
CA ILE A 72 1.33 -0.72 -3.12
C ILE A 72 2.75 -0.63 -3.69
N ILE A 73 3.65 -0.02 -2.91
CA ILE A 73 5.10 -0.03 -3.18
C ILE A 73 5.74 -0.91 -2.11
N ALA A 74 6.45 -1.96 -2.54
CA ALA A 74 7.16 -2.86 -1.65
C ALA A 74 8.64 -2.90 -2.02
N THR A 75 9.50 -2.75 -1.01
CA THR A 75 10.95 -2.83 -1.17
C THR A 75 11.49 -3.92 -0.26
N VAL A 76 12.15 -4.92 -0.84
CA VAL A 76 12.73 -6.04 -0.10
C VAL A 76 14.24 -6.01 -0.29
N PHE A 77 14.98 -5.97 0.82
CA PHE A 77 16.44 -6.01 0.80
C PHE A 77 16.93 -7.29 1.47
N LEU A 78 17.86 -7.98 0.80
CA LEU A 78 18.64 -9.03 1.42
C LEU A 78 19.74 -8.37 2.26
N VAL A 79 19.77 -8.65 3.56
CA VAL A 79 20.91 -8.30 4.41
C VAL A 79 21.84 -9.51 4.45
N ARG A 80 23.08 -9.32 3.99
CA ARG A 80 24.14 -10.35 3.99
C ARG A 80 24.94 -10.30 5.28
#